data_AF-A0A2N8M9Y9-F1
#
_entry.id   AF-A0A2N8M9Y9-F1
#
_cell.length_a   1.000
_cell.length_b   1.000
_cell.length_c   1.000
_cell.angle_alpha   90.00
_cell.angle_beta   90.00
_cell.angle_gamma   90.00
#
_symmetry.space_group_name_H-M   'P 1'
#
loop_
_entity.id
_entity.type
_entity.pdbx_description
1 polymer ?
#
loop_
_entity_poly.entity_id
_entity_poly.type
_entity_poly.pdbx_seq_one_letter_code
_entity_poly.pdbx_strand_id
1 'polypeptide(L)'
;MGHCPISRCDERRTVWAKRPQPQPRRDRARSARTRPVWRWTSRSFELASGEILPIKPNGDEHLRGTVDAIRVAACGWFTTVLGPGSDAAHAEHLHVDILQHGSSDRYRICQ
;
A
#
# COMPACT_ATOMS: atom_id res chain seq x y z
N MET A 1 -73.95 -0.23 -0.41
CA MET A 1 -73.58 -1.05 0.76
C MET A 1 -74.10 -2.46 0.51
N GLY A 2 -73.25 -3.49 0.57
CA GLY A 2 -73.71 -4.88 0.41
C GLY A 2 -72.64 -5.83 -0.15
N HIS A 3 -71.78 -6.33 0.74
CA HIS A 3 -71.00 -7.58 0.74
C HIS A 3 -70.74 -8.37 -0.56
N CYS A 4 -69.45 -8.62 -0.83
CA CYS A 4 -68.98 -9.63 -1.78
C CYS A 4 -69.04 -11.03 -1.13
N PRO A 5 -69.70 -12.03 -1.76
CA PRO A 5 -69.86 -13.35 -1.18
C PRO A 5 -68.63 -14.24 -1.43
N ILE A 6 -68.32 -15.01 -0.38
CA ILE A 6 -67.28 -16.01 -0.29
C ILE A 6 -67.51 -17.06 -1.39
N SER A 7 -66.63 -17.11 -2.39
CA SER A 7 -66.62 -18.20 -3.38
C SER A 7 -65.23 -18.42 -3.97
N ARG A 8 -64.36 -19.07 -3.18
CA ARG A 8 -63.74 -20.37 -3.48
C ARG A 8 -62.39 -20.51 -2.78
N CYS A 9 -62.38 -21.41 -1.79
CA CYS A 9 -61.19 -22.09 -1.32
C CYS A 9 -60.50 -22.79 -2.51
N ASP A 10 -59.21 -22.53 -2.70
CA ASP A 10 -58.29 -23.47 -3.35
C ASP A 10 -57.32 -23.98 -2.26
N GLU A 11 -57.54 -25.22 -1.82
CA GLU A 11 -56.81 -25.90 -0.74
C GLU A 11 -55.50 -26.55 -1.20
N ARG A 12 -54.94 -26.20 -2.36
CA ARG A 12 -53.67 -26.78 -2.84
C ARG A 12 -52.73 -25.73 -3.42
N ARG A 13 -51.98 -25.04 -2.54
CA ARG A 13 -50.64 -24.47 -2.81
C ARG A 13 -50.03 -23.85 -1.56
N THR A 14 -49.46 -24.68 -0.69
CA THR A 14 -48.57 -24.27 0.40
C THR A 14 -47.17 -23.94 -0.13
N VAL A 15 -47.04 -22.99 -1.06
CA VAL A 15 -45.75 -22.29 -1.24
C VAL A 15 -46.03 -20.85 -1.68
N TRP A 16 -45.83 -19.92 -0.76
CA TRP A 16 -45.64 -18.51 -1.09
C TRP A 16 -44.40 -18.39 -1.99
N ALA A 17 -44.60 -18.16 -3.30
CA ALA A 17 -43.52 -17.73 -4.17
C ALA A 17 -43.09 -16.31 -3.74
N LYS A 18 -42.07 -16.24 -2.88
CA LYS A 18 -41.39 -14.97 -2.56
C LYS A 18 -40.91 -14.39 -3.89
N ARG A 19 -41.44 -13.21 -4.25
CA ARG A 19 -40.88 -12.41 -5.35
C ARG A 19 -39.38 -12.27 -5.11
N PRO A 20 -38.50 -12.61 -6.09
CA PRO A 20 -37.08 -12.37 -5.92
C PRO A 20 -36.87 -10.86 -5.80
N GLN A 21 -36.29 -10.44 -4.68
CA GLN A 21 -35.85 -9.07 -4.47
C GLN A 21 -34.82 -8.73 -5.56
N PRO A 22 -34.89 -7.55 -6.20
CA PRO A 22 -33.82 -7.12 -7.09
C PRO A 22 -32.53 -7.03 -6.26
N GLN A 23 -31.53 -7.83 -6.64
CA GLN A 23 -30.22 -7.74 -5.99
C GLN A 23 -29.70 -6.31 -6.19
N PRO A 24 -29.18 -5.65 -5.14
CA PRO A 24 -28.50 -4.38 -5.33
C PRO A 24 -27.38 -4.63 -6.36
N ARG A 25 -27.31 -3.78 -7.39
CA ARG A 25 -26.17 -3.81 -8.33
C ARG A 25 -24.94 -3.83 -7.45
N ARG A 26 -24.08 -4.84 -7.63
CA ARG A 26 -22.78 -4.88 -6.96
C ARG A 26 -22.09 -3.57 -7.33
N ASP A 27 -22.14 -2.61 -6.41
CA ASP A 27 -21.22 -1.50 -6.43
C ASP A 27 -19.86 -2.17 -6.45
N ARG A 28 -19.15 -2.04 -7.58
CA ARG A 28 -17.70 -2.23 -7.62
C ARG A 28 -17.12 -1.11 -6.76
N ALA A 29 -17.36 -1.17 -5.45
CA ALA A 29 -16.43 -0.69 -4.46
C ALA A 29 -15.14 -1.42 -4.80
N ARG A 30 -14.30 -0.72 -5.57
CA ARG A 30 -12.93 -1.06 -5.86
C ARG A 30 -12.31 -1.21 -4.48
N SER A 31 -12.34 -2.43 -3.96
CA SER A 31 -11.60 -2.84 -2.79
C SER A 31 -10.20 -2.32 -3.07
N ALA A 32 -9.84 -1.24 -2.37
CA ALA A 32 -8.49 -0.76 -2.26
C ALA A 32 -7.78 -1.85 -1.47
N ARG A 33 -7.53 -2.98 -2.15
CA ARG A 33 -6.55 -3.97 -1.80
C ARG A 33 -5.28 -3.14 -1.76
N THR A 34 -4.85 -2.77 -0.56
CA THR A 34 -3.54 -2.20 -0.31
C THR A 34 -2.56 -3.13 -0.99
N ARG A 35 -2.09 -2.71 -2.18
CA ARG A 35 -1.03 -3.43 -2.87
C ARG A 35 0.11 -3.51 -1.85
N PRO A 36 0.79 -4.65 -1.69
CA PRO A 36 2.00 -4.67 -0.88
C PRO A 36 2.95 -3.64 -1.48
N VAL A 37 3.05 -2.49 -0.82
CA VAL A 37 3.98 -1.44 -1.20
C VAL A 37 5.28 -1.86 -0.58
N TRP A 38 6.22 -2.22 -1.44
CA TRP A 38 7.57 -2.53 -1.00
C TRP A 38 8.19 -1.24 -0.46
N ARG A 39 8.24 -1.15 0.87
CA ARG A 39 8.75 -0.03 1.65
C ARG A 39 9.69 -0.59 2.71
N TRP A 40 10.93 -0.14 2.69
CA TRP A 40 11.97 -0.64 3.57
C TRP A 40 12.69 0.51 4.23
N THR A 41 13.03 0.30 5.51
CA THR A 41 13.89 1.19 6.26
C THR A 41 15.03 0.36 6.84
N SER A 42 16.28 0.74 6.58
CA SER A 42 17.47 0.11 7.16
C SER A 42 18.32 1.12 7.91
N ARG A 43 18.90 0.70 9.03
CA ARG A 43 19.87 1.50 9.82
C ARG A 43 21.32 1.11 9.54
N SER A 44 21.52 -0.03 8.88
CA SER A 44 22.81 -0.55 8.50
C SER A 44 22.66 -1.56 7.36
N PHE A 45 23.79 -1.91 6.76
CA PHE A 45 23.94 -3.05 5.86
C PHE A 45 25.05 -3.95 6.36
N GLU A 46 24.84 -5.25 6.27
CA GLU A 46 25.92 -6.22 6.41
C GLU A 46 26.51 -6.47 5.01
N LEU A 47 27.82 -6.29 4.90
CA LEU A 47 28.56 -6.51 3.67
C LEU A 47 28.94 -7.98 3.57
N ALA A 48 29.27 -8.45 2.36
CA ALA A 48 29.71 -9.83 2.14
C ALA A 48 30.96 -10.21 2.96
N SER A 49 31.74 -9.22 3.39
CA SER A 49 32.88 -9.38 4.31
C SER A 49 32.48 -9.70 5.76
N GLY A 50 31.20 -9.56 6.12
CA GLY A 50 30.71 -9.57 7.50
C GLY A 50 30.82 -8.21 8.22
N GLU A 51 31.35 -7.19 7.54
CA GLU A 51 31.39 -5.83 8.08
C GLU A 51 30.01 -5.20 8.10
N ILE A 52 29.72 -4.43 9.15
CA ILE A 52 28.49 -3.65 9.26
C ILE A 52 28.77 -2.21 8.83
N LEU A 53 28.14 -1.79 7.73
CA LEU A 53 28.08 -0.39 7.31
C LEU A 53 26.89 0.31 7.99
N PRO A 54 27.08 1.17 8.99
CA PRO A 54 26.00 1.96 9.57
C PRO A 54 25.56 3.07 8.61
N ILE A 55 24.25 3.38 8.56
CA ILE A 55 23.74 4.53 7.80
C ILE A 55 24.12 5.85 8.47
N LYS A 56 24.25 5.87 9.80
CA LYS A 56 24.77 7.02 10.56
C LYS A 56 26.16 6.69 11.11
N PRO A 57 27.21 6.86 10.32
CA PRO A 57 28.58 6.69 10.81
C PRO A 57 28.91 7.76 11.85
N ASN A 58 29.64 7.37 12.90
CA ASN A 58 30.00 8.23 14.03
C ASN A 58 31.14 9.20 13.68
N GLY A 59 30.92 10.07 12.70
CA GLY A 59 31.90 11.07 12.25
C GLY A 59 32.93 10.54 11.25
N ASP A 60 32.85 9.26 10.86
CA ASP A 60 33.71 8.69 9.81
C ASP A 60 33.31 9.22 8.43
N GLU A 61 34.21 9.99 7.81
CA GLU A 61 33.99 10.63 6.51
C GLU A 61 33.89 9.62 5.36
N HIS A 62 34.69 8.55 5.42
CA HIS A 62 34.75 7.56 4.35
C HIS A 62 33.47 6.73 4.31
N LEU A 63 33.00 6.30 5.49
CA LEU A 63 31.71 5.64 5.63
C LEU A 63 30.56 6.56 5.25
N ARG A 64 30.63 7.86 5.59
CA ARG A 64 29.62 8.83 5.18
C ARG A 64 29.56 8.96 3.66
N GLY A 65 30.69 9.13 2.99
CA GLY A 65 30.76 9.16 1.53
C GLY A 65 30.23 7.87 0.88
N THR A 66 30.44 6.73 1.53
CA THR A 66 29.90 5.43 1.07
C THR A 66 28.38 5.39 1.19
N VAL A 67 27.80 5.84 2.31
CA VAL A 67 26.35 5.93 2.50
C VAL A 67 25.71 6.88 1.49
N ASP A 68 26.35 8.02 1.22
CA ASP A 68 25.87 8.98 0.22
C ASP A 68 25.93 8.40 -1.20
N ALA A 69 26.99 7.66 -1.54
CA ALA A 69 27.06 6.95 -2.82
C ALA A 69 25.94 5.90 -2.97
N ILE A 70 25.62 5.15 -1.90
CA ILE A 70 24.51 4.19 -1.90
C ILE A 70 23.18 4.90 -2.12
N ARG A 71 22.93 6.04 -1.47
CA ARG A 71 21.71 6.84 -1.65
C ARG A 71 21.52 7.28 -3.10
N VAL A 72 22.59 7.81 -3.71
CA VAL A 72 22.56 8.22 -5.12
C VAL A 72 22.30 7.03 -6.05
N ALA A 73 22.96 5.89 -5.81
CA ALA A 73 22.75 4.69 -6.62
C ALA A 73 21.33 4.12 -6.49
N ALA A 74 20.76 4.15 -5.28
CA ALA A 74 19.41 3.65 -5.00
C ALA A 74 18.33 4.37 -5.83
N CYS A 75 18.54 5.64 -6.16
CA CYS A 75 17.63 6.42 -7.01
C CYS A 75 17.43 5.85 -8.43
N GLY A 76 18.34 4.99 -8.91
CA GLY A 76 18.15 4.28 -10.17
C GLY A 76 17.06 3.21 -10.12
N TRP A 77 16.74 2.69 -8.93
CA TRP A 77 15.85 1.55 -8.72
C TRP A 77 14.57 1.88 -7.95
N PHE A 78 14.65 2.81 -7.00
CA PHE A 78 13.54 3.20 -6.14
C PHE A 78 12.88 4.49 -6.62
N THR A 79 11.59 4.66 -6.30
CA THR A 79 10.87 5.92 -6.54
C THR A 79 10.97 6.86 -5.34
N THR A 80 11.31 6.35 -4.16
CA THR A 80 11.60 7.14 -2.96
C THR A 80 12.90 6.66 -2.35
N VAL A 81 13.83 7.58 -2.09
CA VAL A 81 15.05 7.38 -1.31
C VAL A 81 15.19 8.59 -0.38
N LEU A 82 15.08 8.36 0.93
CA LEU A 82 15.30 9.36 1.97
C LEU A 82 16.34 8.84 2.97
N GLY A 83 17.31 9.66 3.34
CA GLY A 83 18.38 9.27 4.25
C GLY A 83 18.91 10.45 5.07
N PRO A 84 20.09 10.30 5.69
CA PRO A 84 20.68 11.36 6.48
C PRO A 84 20.82 12.68 5.71
N GLY A 85 20.14 13.73 6.17
CA GLY A 85 20.13 15.03 5.50
C GLY A 85 18.87 15.33 4.67
N SER A 86 17.97 14.36 4.46
CA SER A 86 16.64 14.65 3.88
C SER A 86 15.77 15.43 4.85
N ASP A 87 15.60 14.90 6.06
CA ASP A 87 14.86 15.53 7.17
C ASP A 87 15.28 14.90 8.51
N ALA A 88 14.68 15.37 9.60
CA ALA A 88 14.98 14.90 10.96
C ALA A 88 14.55 13.44 11.21
N ALA A 89 13.50 12.95 10.56
CA ALA A 89 13.03 11.58 10.73
C ALA A 89 14.01 10.58 10.08
N HIS A 90 14.65 10.97 8.98
CA HIS A 90 15.57 10.13 8.22
C HIS A 90 17.05 10.33 8.60
N ALA A 91 17.33 10.96 9.76
CA ALA A 91 18.69 11.29 10.18
C ALA A 91 19.62 10.09 10.41
N GLU A 92 19.06 8.89 10.59
CA GLU A 92 19.81 7.71 11.06
C GLU A 92 19.46 6.42 10.36
N HIS A 93 18.68 6.50 9.28
CA HIS A 93 18.27 5.34 8.51
C HIS A 93 18.01 5.73 7.06
N LEU A 94 18.14 4.73 6.18
CA LEU A 94 17.78 4.85 4.78
C LEU A 94 16.37 4.30 4.60
N HIS A 95 15.50 5.12 4.03
CA HIS A 95 14.15 4.77 3.66
C HIS A 95 14.06 4.63 2.14
N VAL A 96 13.61 3.48 1.66
CA VAL A 96 13.45 3.20 0.24
C VAL A 96 12.10 2.56 -0.07
N ASP A 97 11.45 3.02 -1.13
CA ASP A 97 10.22 2.39 -1.63
C ASP A 97 10.06 2.54 -3.15
N ILE A 98 9.16 1.73 -3.73
CA ILE A 98 8.74 1.82 -5.13
C ILE A 98 7.31 2.36 -5.28
N LEU A 99 6.82 3.11 -4.29
CA LEU A 99 5.47 3.66 -4.32
C LEU A 99 5.34 4.62 -5.51
N GLN A 100 4.25 4.46 -6.26
CA GLN A 100 3.90 5.42 -7.29
C GLN A 100 3.40 6.71 -6.64
N HIS A 101 4.01 7.83 -7.04
CA HIS A 101 3.63 9.16 -6.58
C HIS A 101 2.78 9.85 -7.65
N GLY A 102 1.53 10.19 -7.30
CA GLY A 102 0.59 10.80 -8.23
C GLY A 102 0.11 9.84 -9.33
N SER A 103 -0.04 10.35 -10.55
CA SER A 103 -0.64 9.59 -11.67
C SER A 103 0.35 8.77 -12.50
N SER A 104 1.66 8.83 -12.22
CA SER A 104 2.69 8.11 -12.99
C SER A 104 3.84 7.65 -12.10
N ASP A 105 4.61 6.66 -12.57
CA ASP A 105 5.81 6.13 -11.90
C ASP A 105 7.09 6.94 -12.17
N ARG A 106 6.97 8.10 -12.84
CA ARG A 106 8.15 8.91 -13.23
C ARG A 106 8.65 9.84 -12.14
N TYR A 107 7.80 10.21 -11.18
CA TYR A 107 8.19 11.09 -10.09
C TYR A 107 9.05 10.31 -9.09
N ARG A 108 10.23 10.86 -8.78
CA ARG A 108 11.16 10.27 -7.83
C ARG A 108 11.52 11.29 -6.74
N ILE A 109 11.59 10.83 -5.51
CA ILE A 109 12.11 11.57 -4.37
C ILE A 109 13.48 11.00 -4.04
N CYS A 110 14.51 11.84 -4.15
CA CYS A 110 15.92 11.47 -3.99
C CYS A 110 16.59 12.53 -3.14
N GLN A 111 16.58 12.32 -1.82
CA GLN A 111 16.99 13.33 -0.85
C GLN A 111 17.90 12.76 0.22
#